data_AF-A0A661Q7E5-F1
#
_entry.id   AF-A0A661Q7E5-F1
#
_cell.length_a   1.000
_cell.length_b   1.000
_cell.length_c   1.000
_cell.angle_alpha   90.00
_cell.angle_beta   90.00
_cell.angle_gamma   90.00
#
_symmetry.space_group_name_H-M   'P 1'
#
loop_
_entity.id
_entity.type
_entity.pdbx_description
1 polymer ?
#
loop_
_entity_poly.entity_id
_entity_poly.type
_entity_poly.pdbx_seq_one_letter_code
_entity_poly.pdbx_strand_id
1 'polypeptide(L)'
;NPENLKIQSRVNGKVMQNSNTSYMIFNPYRIVSYLSKQFTLLPGTVIMTGTPSGVGFAKNPPVFLRDGDIVEVEIEGIGVVKNYVKKGKNMFKQNPF
;
A
#
# COMPACT_ATOMS: atom_id res chain seq x y z
N ASN A 1 -16.77 6.83 -8.79
CA ASN A 1 -16.83 7.50 -7.47
C ASN A 1 -15.65 6.99 -6.64
N PRO A 2 -14.64 7.83 -6.32
CA PRO A 2 -13.43 7.39 -5.59
C PRO A 2 -13.71 6.97 -4.13
N GLU A 3 -14.87 7.33 -3.58
CA GLU A 3 -15.28 6.98 -2.21
C GLU A 3 -16.08 5.67 -2.13
N ASN A 4 -16.17 4.91 -3.22
CA ASN A 4 -16.82 3.61 -3.22
C ASN A 4 -16.19 2.67 -4.25
N LEU A 5 -14.94 2.29 -4.04
CA LEU A 5 -14.20 1.33 -4.86
C LEU A 5 -13.71 0.20 -3.99
N LYS A 6 -13.90 -1.05 -4.44
CA LYS A 6 -13.27 -2.20 -3.79
C LYS A 6 -11.75 -2.11 -3.94
N ILE A 7 -11.05 -2.41 -2.85
CA ILE A 7 -9.58 -2.51 -2.81
C ILE A 7 -9.18 -3.83 -2.17
N GLN A 8 -8.23 -4.54 -2.79
CA GLN A 8 -7.75 -5.83 -2.30
C GLN A 8 -6.24 -5.93 -2.45
N SER A 9 -5.57 -6.57 -1.48
CA SER A 9 -4.19 -7.01 -1.62
C SER A 9 -4.07 -8.52 -1.46
N ARG A 10 -3.16 -9.12 -2.22
CA ARG A 10 -2.85 -10.55 -2.20
C ARG A 10 -1.35 -10.77 -2.10
N VAL A 11 -0.95 -11.81 -1.37
CA VAL A 11 0.42 -12.33 -1.34
C VAL A 11 0.37 -13.78 -1.82
N ASN A 12 1.02 -14.07 -2.94
CA ASN A 12 0.98 -15.38 -3.60
C ASN A 12 -0.45 -15.87 -3.87
N GLY A 13 -1.32 -14.97 -4.33
CA GLY A 13 -2.75 -15.25 -4.56
C GLY A 13 -3.61 -15.28 -3.29
N LYS A 14 -3.03 -15.35 -2.09
CA LYS A 14 -3.78 -15.32 -0.83
C LYS A 14 -4.18 -13.91 -0.47
N VAL A 15 -5.48 -13.66 -0.29
CA VAL A 15 -6.01 -12.36 0.13
C VAL A 15 -5.47 -11.98 1.51
N MET A 16 -4.84 -10.81 1.60
CA MET A 16 -4.28 -10.25 2.84
C MET A 16 -5.15 -9.12 3.38
N GLN A 17 -5.61 -8.23 2.50
CA GLN A 17 -6.55 -7.15 2.79
C GLN A 17 -7.68 -7.18 1.76
N ASN A 18 -8.91 -6.91 2.17
CA ASN A 18 -10.09 -6.83 1.29
C ASN A 18 -11.07 -5.82 1.89
N SER A 19 -11.27 -4.68 1.23
CA SER A 19 -12.02 -3.56 1.78
C SER A 19 -12.63 -2.70 0.67
N ASN A 20 -13.15 -1.52 1.03
CA ASN A 20 -13.72 -0.55 0.12
C ASN A 20 -13.33 0.88 0.58
N THR A 21 -13.12 1.79 -0.37
CA THR A 21 -12.72 3.18 -0.07
C THR A 21 -13.78 3.99 0.68
N SER A 22 -15.03 3.51 0.75
CA SER A 22 -16.08 4.09 1.61
C SER A 22 -15.77 3.99 3.11
N TYR A 23 -14.86 3.08 3.51
CA TYR A 23 -14.41 2.97 4.90
C TYR A 23 -13.26 3.93 5.26
N MET A 24 -12.83 4.80 4.34
CA MET A 24 -11.83 5.82 4.65
C MET A 24 -12.38 6.81 5.69
N ILE A 25 -11.65 6.96 6.80
CA ILE A 25 -12.00 7.93 7.85
C ILE A 25 -12.00 9.37 7.30
N PHE A 26 -11.06 9.67 6.39
CA PHE A 26 -10.97 10.93 5.67
C PHE A 26 -10.90 10.64 4.17
N ASN A 27 -11.87 11.12 3.40
CA ASN A 27 -11.89 10.94 1.95
C ASN A 27 -10.76 11.72 1.24
N PRO A 28 -10.45 11.41 -0.03
CA PRO A 28 -9.37 12.07 -0.76
C PRO A 28 -9.50 13.60 -0.82
N TYR A 29 -10.73 14.12 -0.94
CA TYR A 29 -10.99 15.57 -1.00
C TYR A 29 -10.58 16.27 0.32
N ARG A 30 -10.92 15.67 1.46
CA ARG A 30 -10.56 16.17 2.79
C ARG A 30 -9.05 16.11 3.03
N ILE A 31 -8.39 15.04 2.57
CA ILE A 31 -6.93 14.90 2.66
C ILE A 31 -6.23 16.02 1.89
N VAL A 32 -6.62 16.24 0.62
CA VAL A 32 -6.04 17.30 -0.22
C VAL A 32 -6.27 18.68 0.41
N SER A 33 -7.52 18.97 0.84
CA SER A 33 -7.84 20.24 1.50
C SER A 33 -7.01 20.46 2.75
N TYR A 34 -6.87 19.45 3.62
CA TYR A 34 -6.10 19.57 4.86
C TYR A 34 -4.61 19.83 4.57
N LEU A 35 -4.00 19.05 3.68
CA LEU A 35 -2.57 19.21 3.34
C LEU A 35 -2.28 20.55 2.66
N SER A 36 -3.18 21.02 1.78
CA SER A 36 -3.00 22.30 1.07
C SER A 36 -2.97 23.53 1.98
N LYS A 37 -3.47 23.43 3.21
CA LYS A 37 -3.40 24.50 4.22
C LYS A 37 -2.02 24.61 4.86
N GLN A 38 -1.19 23.58 4.76
CA GLN A 38 0.11 23.49 5.43
C GLN A 38 1.26 23.48 4.43
N PHE A 39 1.02 22.95 3.23
CA PHE A 39 2.02 22.80 2.19
C PHE A 39 1.46 23.26 0.85
N THR A 40 2.34 23.80 -0.01
CA THR A 40 2.02 23.98 -1.42
C THR A 40 2.05 22.62 -2.11
N LEU A 41 0.92 22.17 -2.65
CA LEU A 41 0.84 20.92 -3.41
C LEU A 41 1.16 21.20 -4.89
N LEU A 42 2.33 20.73 -5.34
CA LEU A 42 2.77 20.94 -6.72
C LEU A 42 2.10 19.95 -7.69
N PRO A 43 1.89 20.32 -8.97
CA PRO A 43 1.45 19.38 -10.00
C PRO A 43 2.36 18.14 -10.03
N GLY A 44 1.75 16.95 -10.08
CA GLY A 44 2.47 15.67 -10.02
C GLY A 44 2.73 15.13 -8.62
N THR A 45 2.31 15.84 -7.56
CA THR A 45 2.37 15.34 -6.18
C THR A 45 1.51 14.08 -6.02
N VAL A 46 2.09 13.02 -5.45
CA VAL A 46 1.39 11.76 -5.15
C VAL A 46 1.17 11.67 -3.64
N ILE A 47 -0.09 11.45 -3.23
CA ILE A 47 -0.48 11.33 -1.82
C ILE A 47 -0.92 9.89 -1.56
N MET A 48 -0.29 9.22 -0.60
CA MET A 48 -0.72 7.90 -0.14
C MET A 48 -1.80 8.06 0.93
N THR A 49 -3.04 7.72 0.59
CA THR A 49 -4.24 8.04 1.40
C THR A 49 -4.51 7.05 2.55
N GLY A 50 -3.56 6.18 2.87
CA GLY A 50 -3.69 5.16 3.91
C GLY A 50 -3.92 3.74 3.37
N THR A 51 -4.11 2.79 4.28
CA THR A 51 -4.29 1.36 3.98
C THR A 51 -5.41 0.78 4.84
N PRO A 52 -6.24 -0.15 4.33
CA PRO A 52 -7.27 -0.81 5.12
C PRO A 52 -6.67 -1.80 6.13
N SER A 53 -7.53 -2.39 6.98
CA SER A 53 -7.12 -3.45 7.90
C SER A 53 -6.57 -4.69 7.17
N GLY A 54 -5.81 -5.53 7.89
CA GLY A 54 -5.26 -6.78 7.35
C GLY A 54 -3.79 -6.72 6.94
N VAL A 55 -3.08 -5.63 7.25
CA VAL A 55 -1.61 -5.56 7.13
C VAL A 55 -0.97 -6.74 7.88
N GLY A 56 0.08 -7.33 7.30
CA GLY A 56 0.64 -8.59 7.78
C GLY A 56 1.11 -8.58 9.23
N PHE A 57 1.64 -7.43 9.70
CA PHE A 57 2.04 -7.22 11.09
C PHE A 57 0.88 -7.39 12.09
N ALA A 58 -0.34 -7.00 11.70
CA ALA A 58 -1.52 -7.04 12.57
C ALA A 58 -2.22 -8.42 12.59
N LYS A 59 -1.70 -9.41 11.85
CA LYS A 59 -2.24 -10.78 11.88
C LYS A 59 -1.68 -11.56 13.07
N ASN A 60 -2.38 -12.61 13.48
CA ASN A 60 -1.93 -13.55 14.50
C ASN A 60 -1.93 -14.99 13.94
N PRO A 61 -0.76 -15.60 13.66
CA PRO A 61 0.59 -15.02 13.80
C PRO A 61 0.87 -13.90 12.77
N PRO A 62 1.83 -13.00 13.02
CA PRO A 62 2.24 -11.99 12.05
C PRO A 62 2.76 -12.62 10.75
N VAL A 63 2.48 -11.97 9.63
CA VAL A 63 2.93 -12.38 8.30
C VAL A 63 3.81 -11.29 7.70
N PHE A 64 5.06 -11.61 7.39
CA PHE A 64 5.99 -10.73 6.71
C PHE A 64 6.34 -11.29 5.33
N LEU A 65 6.66 -10.38 4.40
CA LEU A 65 7.09 -10.75 3.05
C LEU A 65 8.43 -11.48 3.09
N ARG A 66 8.57 -12.45 2.19
CA ARG A 66 9.77 -13.26 1.99
C ARG A 66 10.30 -13.08 0.59
N ASP A 67 11.57 -13.46 0.39
CA ASP A 67 12.15 -13.52 -0.96
C ASP A 67 11.30 -14.41 -1.87
N GLY A 68 11.02 -13.93 -3.08
CA GLY A 68 10.22 -14.64 -4.06
C GLY A 68 8.70 -14.46 -3.93
N ASP A 69 8.20 -13.82 -2.86
CA ASP A 69 6.77 -13.53 -2.74
C ASP A 69 6.29 -12.61 -3.87
N ILE A 70 5.05 -12.82 -4.31
CA ILE A 70 4.36 -11.99 -5.28
C ILE A 70 3.29 -11.19 -4.56
N VAL A 71 3.38 -9.86 -4.60
CA VAL A 71 2.40 -8.95 -4.02
C VAL A 71 1.57 -8.33 -5.13
N GLU A 72 0.25 -8.47 -5.01
CA GLU A 72 -0.72 -7.84 -5.91
C GLU A 72 -1.59 -6.88 -5.10
N VAL A 73 -1.81 -5.68 -5.63
CA VAL A 73 -2.77 -4.71 -5.09
C VAL A 73 -3.70 -4.31 -6.20
N GLU A 74 -4.99 -4.40 -5.96
CA GLU A 74 -6.05 -4.17 -6.93
C GLU A 74 -7.03 -3.14 -6.41
N ILE A 75 -7.39 -2.19 -7.28
CA ILE A 75 -8.50 -1.26 -7.05
C ILE A 75 -9.47 -1.41 -8.21
N GLU A 76 -10.74 -1.62 -7.88
CA GLU A 76 -11.85 -1.73 -8.83
C GLU A 76 -11.88 -0.54 -9.79
N GLY A 77 -12.01 -0.82 -11.08
CA GLY A 77 -12.07 0.19 -12.13
C GLY A 77 -10.74 0.89 -12.44
N ILE A 78 -9.65 0.60 -11.73
CA ILE A 78 -8.31 1.15 -11.98
C ILE A 78 -7.37 0.07 -12.53
N GLY A 79 -7.28 -1.07 -11.83
CA GLY A 79 -6.44 -2.20 -12.24
C GLY A 79 -5.63 -2.82 -11.11
N VAL A 80 -4.66 -3.65 -11.49
CA VAL A 80 -3.82 -4.42 -10.59
C VAL A 80 -2.35 -4.01 -10.76
N VAL A 81 -1.68 -3.72 -9.65
CA VAL A 81 -0.23 -3.58 -9.60
C VAL A 81 0.35 -4.85 -8.99
N LYS A 82 1.30 -5.49 -9.70
CA LYS A 82 1.95 -6.75 -9.32
C LYS A 82 3.45 -6.55 -9.18
N ASN A 83 3.99 -6.89 -8.00
CA ASN A 83 5.41 -6.75 -7.68
C ASN A 83 5.99 -8.08 -7.16
N TYR A 84 7.23 -8.36 -7.53
CA TYR A 84 7.98 -9.54 -7.09
C TYR A 84 8.96 -9.13 -5.99
N VAL A 85 8.81 -9.70 -4.81
CA VAL A 85 9.67 -9.42 -3.67
C VAL A 85 11.03 -10.07 -3.90
N LYS A 86 12.08 -9.27 -3.73
CA LYS A 86 13.46 -9.74 -3.71
C LYS A 86 14.13 -9.29 -2.43
N LYS A 87 14.79 -10.21 -1.74
CA LYS A 87 15.66 -9.88 -0.62
C LYS A 87 16.81 -9.03 -1.15
N GLY A 88 17.00 -7.86 -0.54
CA GLY A 88 18.14 -7.01 -0.84
C GLY A 88 19.44 -7.80 -0.68
N LYS A 89 20.35 -7.69 -1.64
CA LYS A 89 21.71 -8.21 -1.46
C LYS A 89 22.36 -7.45 -0.31
N ASN A 90 23.07 -8.14 0.58
CA ASN A 90 23.86 -7.47 1.62
C ASN A 90 24.97 -6.63 0.94
N MET A 91 24.69 -5.36 0.68
CA MET A 91 25.65 -4.39 0.13
C MET A 91 26.68 -3.92 1.16
N PHE A 92 26.53 -4.35 2.43
CA PHE A 92 27.47 -4.07 3.51
C PHE A 92 28.03 -5.38 4.06
N LYS A 93 28.85 -6.08 3.27
CA LYS A 93 30.01 -6.72 3.91
C LYS A 93 31.00 -5.57 4.10
N GLN A 94 31.17 -5.15 5.36
CA GLN A 94 32.26 -4.25 5.74
C GLN A 94 33.54 -4.78 5.11
N ASN A 95 34.17 -3.95 4.29
CA ASN A 95 35.51 -4.21 3.79
C ASN A 95 36.42 -4.22 5.03
N PRO A 96 37.18 -5.29 5.32
CA PRO A 96 38.00 -5.38 6.53
C PRO A 96 39.33 -4.62 6.38
N PHE A 97 39.33 -3.49 5.69
CA PHE A 97 40.46 -2.56 5.71
C PHE A 97 40.20 -1.49 6.78
#